data_AF-A0AAJ6QN60-F1
#
_entry.id   AF-A0AAJ6QN60-F1
#
_cell.length_a   1.000
_cell.length_b   1.000
_cell.length_c   1.000
_cell.angle_alpha   90.00
_cell.angle_beta   90.00
_cell.angle_gamma   90.00
#
_symmetry.space_group_name_H-M   'P 1'
#
loop_
_entity.id
_entity.type
_entity.pdbx_description
1 polymer ?
#
loop_
_entity_poly.entity_id
_entity_poly.type
_entity_poly.pdbx_seq_one_letter_code
_entity_poly.pdbx_strand_id
1 'polypeptide(L)'
;MNAANMRRGRDQNGQRRSSVGARNGSGSKSRRQEEAQLIPLASLDYCPFCLKNGEAAEEYRSHTLKNFFSKVTCPKLKTYRCQICHNVGGDYAHTTGYCPLRPTSKQSRDFHYLK
;
A
#
# COMPACT_ATOMS: atom_id res chain seq x y z
N MET A 1 39.41 27.00 -8.03
CA MET A 1 39.39 26.93 -6.55
C MET A 1 39.86 28.27 -6.02
N ASN A 2 39.12 28.94 -5.12
CA ASN A 2 39.66 30.06 -4.33
C ASN A 2 38.88 30.15 -3.01
N ALA A 3 39.61 30.16 -1.90
CA ALA A 3 39.08 30.16 -0.53
C ALA A 3 39.75 31.26 0.31
N ALA A 4 38.98 31.78 1.28
CA ALA A 4 39.34 32.58 2.47
C ALA A 4 39.79 34.03 2.22
N ASN A 5 39.41 35.06 3.00
CA ASN A 5 39.14 35.10 4.44
C ASN A 5 38.45 36.43 4.88
N MET A 6 37.50 36.35 5.82
CA MET A 6 37.15 37.24 6.97
C MET A 6 37.17 38.78 6.86
N ARG A 7 36.12 39.43 7.39
CA ARG A 7 36.16 40.24 8.65
C ARG A 7 34.76 40.68 9.12
N ARG A 8 34.52 40.50 10.42
CA ARG A 8 33.30 40.86 11.16
C ARG A 8 33.31 42.35 11.49
N GLY A 9 32.24 43.07 11.14
CA GLY A 9 31.98 44.44 11.59
C GLY A 9 30.89 44.43 12.67
N ARG A 10 31.26 44.86 13.88
CA ARG A 10 30.41 45.06 15.06
C ARG A 10 30.15 46.57 15.14
N ASP A 11 28.90 47.01 15.18
CA ASP A 11 28.56 48.43 15.34
C ASP A 11 28.31 48.81 16.81
N GLN A 12 28.35 50.11 17.08
CA GLN A 12 28.82 50.71 18.34
C GLN A 12 27.74 51.43 19.15
N ASN A 13 26.44 51.19 18.93
CA ASN A 13 25.42 52.04 19.55
C ASN A 13 24.20 51.27 20.08
N GLY A 14 24.42 50.57 21.20
CA GLY A 14 23.40 49.80 21.91
C GLY A 14 22.18 50.63 22.36
N GLN A 15 21.12 50.64 21.54
CA GLN A 15 19.76 50.98 21.97
C GLN A 15 18.68 50.09 21.35
N ARG A 16 17.62 49.94 22.14
CA ARG A 16 16.56 48.92 22.10
C ARG A 16 15.44 49.28 21.12
N ARG A 17 14.74 48.27 20.58
CA ARG A 17 13.28 48.31 20.40
C ARG A 17 12.67 46.92 20.23
N SER A 18 11.79 46.61 21.18
CA SER A 18 10.89 45.47 21.20
C SER A 18 9.92 45.53 20.02
N SER A 19 9.73 44.41 19.32
CA SER A 19 8.50 44.14 18.59
C SER A 19 8.02 42.73 18.89
N VAL A 20 6.97 42.72 19.70
CA VAL A 20 5.90 41.74 19.87
C VAL A 20 5.98 40.51 18.96
N GLY A 21 6.09 39.33 19.57
CA GLY A 21 6.01 38.05 18.90
C GLY A 21 5.67 36.94 19.87
N ALA A 22 4.55 37.09 20.59
CA ALA A 22 3.98 36.02 21.42
C ALA A 22 3.61 34.83 20.53
N ARG A 23 4.47 33.82 20.45
CA ARG A 23 4.11 32.51 19.90
C ARG A 23 3.42 31.71 20.99
N ASN A 24 2.13 31.98 21.17
CA ASN A 24 1.20 31.03 21.75
C ASN A 24 0.94 29.93 20.71
N GLY A 25 1.40 28.73 21.00
CA GLY A 25 1.23 27.55 20.16
C GLY A 25 1.00 26.31 21.02
N SER A 26 0.11 26.40 22.00
CA SER A 26 -0.43 25.26 22.76
C SER A 26 -1.34 24.44 21.84
N GLY A 27 -0.72 23.70 20.94
CA GLY A 27 -1.38 22.77 20.02
C GLY A 27 -1.46 21.36 20.59
N SER A 28 -1.79 21.20 21.86
CA SER A 28 -2.11 19.90 22.46
C SER A 28 -3.48 19.44 21.94
N LYS A 29 -3.53 18.92 20.71
CA LYS A 29 -4.65 18.09 20.26
C LYS A 29 -4.21 16.63 20.19
N SER A 30 -4.01 16.10 21.40
CA SER A 30 -4.29 14.71 21.69
C SER A 30 -5.77 14.44 21.37
N ARG A 31 -6.02 13.85 20.20
CA ARG A 31 -7.16 12.99 19.91
C ARG A 31 -6.59 11.83 19.10
N ARG A 32 -5.91 10.85 19.70
CA ARG A 32 -6.50 9.65 20.34
C ARG A 32 -7.57 8.91 19.52
N GLN A 33 -7.72 9.14 18.21
CA GLN A 33 -8.67 8.37 17.40
C GLN A 33 -8.16 8.21 15.96
N GLU A 34 -7.14 7.40 15.75
CA GLU A 34 -6.98 6.71 14.47
C GLU A 34 -6.60 5.26 14.74
N GLU A 35 -7.42 4.65 15.60
CA GLU A 35 -7.53 3.20 15.67
C GLU A 35 -8.25 2.79 14.38
N ALA A 36 -7.47 2.66 13.32
CA ALA A 36 -7.90 2.05 12.07
C ALA A 36 -8.42 0.66 12.45
N GLN A 37 -9.74 0.56 12.60
CA GLN A 37 -10.44 -0.66 12.91
C GLN A 37 -10.00 -1.70 11.90
N LEU A 38 -9.15 -2.62 12.35
CA LEU A 38 -8.72 -3.78 11.60
C LEU A 38 -9.94 -4.69 11.49
N ILE A 39 -10.83 -4.39 10.56
CA ILE A 39 -11.89 -5.33 10.18
C ILE A 39 -11.16 -6.55 9.61
N PRO A 40 -11.29 -7.74 10.20
CA PRO A 40 -10.72 -8.94 9.64
C PRO A 40 -11.20 -9.09 8.19
N LEU A 41 -10.27 -9.21 7.23
CA LEU A 41 -10.62 -9.36 5.81
C LEU A 41 -11.51 -10.59 5.54
N ALA A 42 -11.60 -11.51 6.51
CA ALA A 42 -12.45 -12.70 6.52
C ALA A 42 -13.93 -12.43 6.88
N SER A 43 -14.24 -11.26 7.46
CA SER A 43 -15.60 -10.81 7.79
C SER A 43 -16.02 -9.59 6.97
N LEU A 44 -15.25 -9.24 5.94
CA LEU A 44 -15.74 -8.34 4.92
C LEU A 44 -16.75 -9.13 4.09
N ASP A 45 -18.02 -8.79 4.22
CA ASP A 45 -19.11 -9.28 3.36
C ASP A 45 -18.96 -8.77 1.93
N TYR A 46 -17.72 -8.63 1.42
CA TYR A 46 -17.46 -8.09 0.11
C TYR A 46 -16.17 -8.62 -0.53
N CYS A 47 -16.16 -8.63 -1.85
CA CYS A 47 -15.12 -9.16 -2.71
C CYS A 47 -14.13 -8.06 -3.09
N PRO A 48 -12.90 -8.06 -2.54
CA PRO A 48 -11.88 -7.07 -2.89
C PRO A 48 -11.45 -7.13 -4.36
N PHE A 49 -11.60 -8.27 -5.03
CA PHE A 49 -11.30 -8.39 -6.46
C PHE A 49 -12.30 -7.62 -7.32
N CYS A 50 -13.60 -7.81 -7.06
CA CYS A 50 -14.66 -7.07 -7.74
C CYS A 50 -14.60 -5.57 -7.41
N LEU A 51 -14.34 -5.22 -6.14
CA LEU A 51 -14.14 -3.82 -5.74
C LEU A 51 -13.00 -3.17 -6.53
N LYS A 52 -11.85 -3.84 -6.64
CA LYS A 52 -10.70 -3.33 -7.39
C LYS A 52 -11.00 -3.15 -8.88
N ASN A 53 -11.84 -4.01 -9.45
CA ASN A 53 -12.25 -3.92 -10.85
C ASN A 53 -13.34 -2.85 -11.09
N GLY A 54 -13.78 -2.14 -10.04
CA GLY A 54 -14.82 -1.11 -10.16
C GLY A 54 -16.21 -1.68 -10.38
N GLU A 55 -16.47 -2.90 -9.92
CA GLU A 55 -17.79 -3.51 -10.02
C GLU A 55 -18.83 -2.75 -9.19
N ALA A 56 -20.11 -2.91 -9.55
CA ALA A 56 -21.21 -2.29 -8.83
C ALA A 56 -21.22 -2.72 -7.35
N ALA A 57 -21.75 -1.85 -6.49
CA ALA A 57 -21.72 -2.07 -5.05
C ALA A 57 -22.51 -3.29 -4.59
N GLU A 58 -23.55 -3.65 -5.32
CA GLU A 58 -24.33 -4.88 -5.13
C GLU A 58 -23.50 -6.11 -5.48
N GLU A 59 -22.72 -6.06 -6.57
CA GLU A 59 -21.94 -7.18 -7.07
C GLU A 59 -20.74 -7.47 -6.18
N TYR A 60 -19.97 -6.45 -5.78
CA TYR A 60 -18.83 -6.70 -4.91
C TYR A 60 -19.25 -6.98 -3.47
N ARG A 61 -20.45 -6.62 -2.99
CA ARG A 61 -20.94 -6.97 -1.64
C ARG A 61 -21.76 -8.27 -1.58
N SER A 62 -22.02 -8.93 -2.70
CA SER A 62 -22.80 -10.18 -2.71
C SER A 62 -21.99 -11.42 -2.34
N HIS A 63 -20.66 -11.32 -2.36
CA HIS A 63 -19.77 -12.46 -2.14
C HIS A 63 -18.41 -12.02 -1.61
N THR A 64 -17.65 -12.98 -1.08
CA THR A 64 -16.25 -12.79 -0.69
C THR A 64 -15.31 -13.33 -1.76
N LEU A 65 -14.03 -12.94 -1.72
CA LEU A 65 -13.03 -13.43 -2.69
C LEU A 65 -12.66 -14.91 -2.47
N LYS A 66 -12.45 -15.29 -1.21
CA LYS A 66 -12.13 -16.66 -0.80
C LYS A 66 -12.93 -17.04 0.45
N ASN A 67 -13.31 -18.32 0.55
CA ASN A 67 -13.92 -18.87 1.76
C ASN A 67 -12.87 -19.28 2.82
N PHE A 68 -13.34 -19.74 3.98
CA PHE A 68 -12.49 -20.25 5.07
C PHE A 68 -11.60 -21.43 4.66
N PHE A 69 -12.00 -22.20 3.64
CA PHE A 69 -11.21 -23.30 3.07
C PHE A 69 -10.20 -22.83 1.99
N SER A 70 -9.95 -21.52 1.88
CA SER A 70 -9.07 -20.91 0.89
C SER A 70 -9.47 -21.17 -0.57
N LYS A 71 -10.72 -21.56 -0.83
CA LYS A 71 -11.27 -21.73 -2.18
C LYS A 71 -11.82 -20.41 -2.68
N VAL A 72 -11.62 -20.14 -3.96
CA VAL A 72 -12.18 -18.95 -4.61
C VAL A 72 -13.70 -19.07 -4.72
N THR A 73 -14.40 -18.07 -4.17
CA THR A 73 -15.86 -17.97 -4.20
C THR A 73 -16.34 -16.92 -5.21
N CYS A 74 -15.49 -15.97 -5.59
CA CYS A 74 -15.84 -14.93 -6.54
C CYS A 74 -16.14 -15.51 -7.94
N PRO A 75 -17.36 -15.34 -8.49
CA PRO A 75 -17.75 -15.91 -9.77
C PRO A 75 -16.88 -15.42 -10.93
N LYS A 76 -16.52 -14.12 -10.94
CA LYS A 76 -15.66 -13.53 -11.97
C LYS A 76 -14.25 -14.13 -11.97
N LEU A 77 -13.68 -14.33 -10.78
CA LEU A 77 -12.38 -14.98 -10.68
C LEU A 77 -12.49 -16.47 -11.01
N LYS A 78 -13.56 -17.17 -10.62
CA LYS A 78 -13.79 -18.59 -10.95
C LYS A 78 -13.83 -18.85 -12.45
N THR A 79 -14.29 -17.91 -13.27
CA THR A 79 -14.28 -18.06 -14.74
C THR A 79 -12.95 -17.68 -15.39
N TYR A 80 -12.01 -17.12 -14.63
CA TYR A 80 -10.75 -16.63 -15.17
C TYR A 80 -9.80 -17.79 -15.53
N ARG A 81 -9.38 -17.83 -16.79
CA ARG A 81 -8.41 -18.80 -17.30
C ARG A 81 -7.00 -18.24 -17.25
N CYS A 82 -6.14 -18.88 -16.47
CA CYS A 82 -4.75 -18.46 -16.36
C CYS A 82 -3.99 -18.79 -17.65
N GLN A 83 -3.33 -17.80 -18.26
CA GLN A 83 -2.59 -17.98 -19.51
C GLN A 83 -1.17 -18.53 -19.32
N ILE A 84 -0.72 -18.72 -18.06
CA ILE A 84 0.62 -19.26 -17.74
C ILE A 84 0.53 -20.76 -17.43
N CYS A 85 -0.33 -21.14 -16.49
CA CYS A 85 -0.49 -22.54 -16.09
C CYS A 85 -1.69 -23.23 -16.76
N HIS A 86 -2.43 -22.52 -17.61
CA HIS A 86 -3.62 -23.02 -18.29
C HIS A 86 -4.72 -23.55 -17.36
N ASN A 87 -4.73 -23.13 -16.09
CA ASN A 87 -5.83 -23.45 -15.19
C ASN A 87 -7.14 -22.86 -15.75
N VAL A 88 -8.13 -23.73 -15.93
CA VAL A 88 -9.43 -23.42 -16.56
C VAL A 88 -10.38 -22.64 -15.65
N GLY A 89 -10.06 -22.46 -14.38
CA GLY A 89 -10.85 -21.71 -13.40
C GLY A 89 -11.28 -22.57 -12.21
N GLY A 90 -12.38 -22.17 -11.57
CA GLY A 90 -12.95 -22.84 -10.40
C GLY A 90 -12.32 -22.41 -9.08
N ASP A 91 -12.26 -23.34 -8.12
CA ASP A 91 -11.89 -23.03 -6.74
C ASP A 91 -10.42 -22.64 -6.55
N TYR A 92 -9.57 -22.94 -7.54
CA TYR A 92 -8.15 -22.60 -7.59
C TYR A 92 -7.82 -21.53 -8.62
N ALA A 93 -8.85 -20.84 -9.12
CA ALA A 93 -8.65 -19.77 -10.09
C ALA A 93 -7.78 -18.65 -9.51
N HIS A 94 -6.96 -18.05 -10.37
CA HIS A 94 -6.04 -17.00 -9.98
C HIS A 94 -5.72 -16.14 -11.18
N THR A 95 -5.40 -14.86 -10.95
CA THR A 95 -4.91 -14.01 -12.02
C THR A 95 -3.46 -14.34 -12.35
N THR A 96 -3.01 -13.95 -13.54
CA THR A 96 -1.62 -14.14 -14.00
C THR A 96 -0.57 -13.72 -12.98
N GLY A 97 -0.80 -12.63 -12.23
CA GLY A 97 0.13 -12.12 -11.23
C GLY A 97 0.33 -13.03 -10.01
N TYR A 98 -0.66 -13.87 -9.70
CA TYR A 98 -0.62 -14.84 -8.60
C TYR A 98 -0.48 -16.28 -9.10
N CYS A 99 -0.12 -16.47 -10.37
CA CYS A 99 0.12 -17.80 -10.90
C CYS A 99 1.35 -18.42 -10.23
N PRO A 100 1.24 -19.64 -9.66
CA PRO A 100 2.36 -20.31 -9.02
C PRO A 100 3.48 -20.69 -10.00
N LEU A 101 3.15 -20.79 -11.30
CA LEU A 101 4.11 -21.06 -12.37
C LEU A 101 4.63 -19.78 -13.04
N ARG A 102 4.22 -18.59 -12.57
CA ARG A 102 4.72 -17.34 -13.15
C ARG A 102 6.22 -17.24 -12.85
N PRO A 103 7.08 -17.15 -13.88
CA PRO A 103 8.50 -16.90 -13.67
C PRO A 103 8.64 -15.53 -13.00
N THR A 104 8.88 -15.54 -11.70
CA THR A 104 9.21 -14.30 -10.98
C THR A 104 10.64 -13.94 -11.36
N SER A 105 10.92 -12.68 -11.65
CA SER A 105 12.29 -12.20 -11.94
C SER A 105 13.27 -12.37 -10.77
N LYS A 106 12.84 -12.95 -9.64
CA LYS A 106 13.69 -13.44 -8.55
C LYS A 106 14.18 -14.89 -8.75
N GLN A 107 13.68 -15.62 -9.74
CA GLN A 107 14.09 -16.98 -10.10
C GLN A 107 14.93 -17.04 -11.39
N SER A 108 15.68 -15.98 -11.71
CA SER A 108 16.47 -15.92 -12.95
C SER A 108 17.90 -15.42 -12.75
N ARG A 109 18.58 -15.79 -11.65
CA ARG A 109 20.04 -15.64 -11.53
C ARG A 109 20.82 -16.86 -11.01
N ASP A 110 20.19 -17.99 -10.69
CA ASP A 110 20.90 -19.18 -10.19
C ASP A 110 20.52 -20.48 -10.95
N PHE A 111 20.65 -20.48 -12.28
CA PHE A 111 20.68 -21.71 -13.07
C PHE A 111 21.98 -21.81 -13.87
N HIS A 112 23.10 -21.70 -13.17
CA HIS A 112 24.41 -22.09 -13.70
C HIS A 112 25.23 -22.87 -12.66
N TYR A 113 24.74 -24.04 -12.25
CA TYR A 113 25.64 -25.14 -11.84
C TYR A 113 24.93 -26.50 -11.87
N LEU A 114 25.03 -27.18 -13.00
CA LEU A 114 25.10 -28.64 -13.15
C LEU A 114 25.18 -28.94 -14.65
N LYS A 115 26.39 -28.83 -15.17
CA LYS A 115 26.86 -29.53 -16.36
C LYS A 115 28.30 -29.96 -16.11
#